data_AF-A0A437NZK8-F1
#
_entry.id   AF-A0A437NZK8-F1
#
_cell.length_a   1.000
_cell.length_b   1.000
_cell.length_c   1.000
_cell.angle_alpha   90.00
_cell.angle_beta   90.00
_cell.angle_gamma   90.00
#
_symmetry.space_group_name_H-M   'P 1'
#
loop_
_entity.id
_entity.type
_entity.pdbx_description
1 polymer ?
#
loop_
_entity_poly.entity_id
_entity_poly.type
_entity_poly.pdbx_seq_one_letter_code
_entity_poly.pdbx_strand_id
1 'polypeptide(L)'
;MTPIQSQKGDPIAEIDAILCLFDRKGLQPEAGVPVEVMISHAPPYRWHLRYAEMSEEKGLHPPTIAFLILRPITTDDVLIEHEGFECAGSMARASARVTDEADARLKREHGRTVGWLAPGRTPVIEASNVNAGSTWGIARKPLTPGTVYVSLSDLREGRNRVTGIPDLEPLDPRILGSLYRRRVAPAASRRISTDRSRRGGRGEPATSRGNVSQRS
;
A
#
# COMPACT_ATOMS: atom_id res chain seq x y z
N MET A 1 14.13 -0.25 7.60
CA MET A 1 14.04 -0.36 6.13
C MET A 1 14.90 0.71 5.49
N THR A 2 15.53 0.47 4.34
CA THR A 2 16.33 1.50 3.65
C THR A 2 15.62 1.96 2.38
N PRO A 3 15.14 3.21 2.29
CA PRO A 3 14.52 3.75 1.09
C PRO A 3 15.53 3.87 -0.06
N ILE A 4 15.06 3.65 -1.28
CA ILE A 4 15.83 3.85 -2.51
C ILE A 4 15.17 4.96 -3.34
N GLN A 5 16.00 5.67 -4.11
CA GLN A 5 15.53 6.73 -4.98
C GLN A 5 14.90 6.14 -6.24
N SER A 6 13.60 6.39 -6.48
CA SER A 6 12.98 6.01 -7.76
C SER A 6 13.50 6.87 -8.91
N GLN A 7 13.31 6.41 -10.15
CA GLN A 7 13.62 7.19 -11.36
C GLN A 7 12.91 8.56 -11.41
N LYS A 8 11.81 8.71 -10.68
CA LYS A 8 11.02 9.96 -10.64
C LYS A 8 11.38 10.87 -9.48
N GLY A 9 12.38 10.53 -8.66
CA GLY A 9 12.75 11.36 -7.51
C GLY A 9 11.92 11.11 -6.24
N ASP A 10 10.92 10.23 -6.26
CA ASP A 10 10.21 9.79 -5.05
C ASP A 10 10.99 8.67 -4.33
N PRO A 11 11.10 8.68 -2.99
CA PRO A 11 11.62 7.53 -2.25
C PRO A 11 10.64 6.35 -2.35
N ILE A 12 11.18 5.16 -2.52
CA ILE A 12 10.44 3.90 -2.52
C ILE A 12 11.20 2.86 -1.69
N ALA A 13 10.56 1.75 -1.37
CA ALA A 13 11.21 0.64 -0.70
C ALA A 13 10.58 -0.70 -1.09
N GLU A 14 11.10 -1.78 -0.53
CA GLU A 14 10.61 -3.14 -0.76
C GLU A 14 10.51 -3.89 0.58
N ILE A 15 9.41 -4.63 0.76
CA ILE A 15 9.22 -5.62 1.85
C ILE A 15 8.86 -6.93 1.18
N ASP A 16 9.66 -7.98 1.33
CA ASP A 16 9.35 -9.32 0.77
C ASP A 16 8.95 -9.31 -0.72
N ALA A 17 9.67 -8.54 -1.55
CA ALA A 17 9.36 -8.33 -2.97
C ALA A 17 8.08 -7.55 -3.28
N ILE A 18 7.51 -6.87 -2.28
CA ILE A 18 6.35 -5.97 -2.42
C ILE A 18 6.86 -4.54 -2.55
N LEU A 19 6.51 -3.88 -3.66
CA LEU A 19 6.78 -2.46 -3.85
C LEU A 19 6.08 -1.65 -2.77
N CYS A 20 6.84 -0.78 -2.10
CA CYS A 20 6.34 0.10 -1.08
C CYS A 20 6.58 1.56 -1.49
N LEU A 21 5.54 2.37 -1.39
CA LEU A 21 5.57 3.80 -1.65
C LEU A 21 5.41 4.54 -0.33
N PHE A 22 6.14 5.64 -0.14
CA PHE A 22 5.93 6.49 1.03
C PHE A 22 4.70 7.39 0.84
N ASP A 23 3.93 7.59 1.92
CA ASP A 23 2.77 8.50 1.91
C ASP A 23 3.24 9.91 1.57
N ARG A 24 2.82 10.42 0.41
CA ARG A 24 3.17 11.75 -0.10
C ARG A 24 2.68 12.89 0.79
N LYS A 25 1.69 12.66 1.66
CA LYS A 25 1.21 13.65 2.61
C LYS A 25 2.01 13.67 3.92
N GLY A 26 2.84 12.64 4.14
CA GLY A 26 3.67 12.51 5.33
C GLY A 26 5.11 12.97 5.11
N LEU A 27 5.91 12.81 6.17
CA LEU A 27 7.36 13.01 6.14
C LEU A 27 7.98 12.06 5.10
N GLN A 28 8.75 12.62 4.17
CA GLN A 28 9.51 11.82 3.21
C GLN A 28 10.86 11.45 3.82
N PRO A 29 11.22 10.16 3.89
CA PRO A 29 12.54 9.78 4.36
C PRO A 29 13.59 10.06 3.29
N GLU A 30 14.82 10.29 3.74
CA GLU A 30 15.96 10.43 2.85
C GLU A 30 16.35 9.08 2.24
N ALA A 31 16.64 9.07 0.94
CA ALA A 31 17.07 7.85 0.26
C ALA A 31 18.45 7.40 0.78
N GLY A 32 18.60 6.08 0.98
CA GLY A 32 19.83 5.48 1.51
C GLY A 32 19.95 5.51 3.04
N VAL A 33 19.10 6.26 3.75
CA VAL A 33 19.11 6.33 5.21
C VAL A 33 18.11 5.32 5.80
N PRO A 34 18.55 4.36 6.63
CA PRO A 34 17.64 3.43 7.29
C PRO A 34 16.59 4.16 8.14
N VAL A 35 15.33 3.81 7.95
CA VAL A 35 14.18 4.37 8.66
C VAL A 35 13.24 3.25 9.11
N GLU A 36 12.65 3.41 10.28
CA GLU A 36 11.55 2.57 10.74
C GLU A 36 10.23 3.05 10.12
N VAL A 37 9.40 2.10 9.69
CA VAL A 37 8.19 2.40 8.92
C VAL A 37 7.02 1.60 9.47
N MET A 38 5.83 2.14 9.28
CA MET A 38 4.58 1.40 9.44
C MET A 38 3.88 1.27 8.09
N ILE A 39 3.17 0.17 7.90
CA ILE A 39 2.23 0.00 6.79
C ILE A 39 0.95 0.74 7.17
N SER A 40 0.73 1.87 6.49
CA SER A 40 -0.39 2.76 6.80
C SER A 40 -1.65 2.41 6.03
N HIS A 41 -1.50 1.99 4.77
CA HIS A 41 -2.59 1.68 3.86
C HIS A 41 -2.14 0.57 2.92
N ALA A 42 -3.03 -0.37 2.64
CA ALA A 42 -2.92 -1.16 1.42
C ALA A 42 -3.89 -0.61 0.38
N PRO A 43 -3.63 -0.89 -0.90
CA PRO A 43 -4.63 -0.91 -1.93
C PRO A 43 -5.98 -1.41 -1.43
N PRO A 44 -7.03 -0.59 -1.30
CA PRO A 44 -8.35 -1.17 -1.19
C PRO A 44 -8.59 -2.03 -2.44
N TYR A 45 -9.26 -3.17 -2.26
CA TYR A 45 -9.73 -4.00 -3.39
C TYR A 45 -10.51 -3.23 -4.45
N ARG A 46 -11.08 -2.09 -4.04
CA ARG A 46 -11.72 -1.09 -4.88
C ARG A 46 -11.13 0.26 -4.49
N TRP A 47 -10.08 0.68 -5.17
CA TRP A 47 -9.58 2.06 -5.02
C TRP A 47 -10.66 3.06 -5.35
N HIS A 48 -10.56 4.23 -4.70
CA HIS A 48 -11.19 5.54 -4.96
C HIS A 48 -12.42 5.58 -5.87
N LEU A 49 -13.47 6.36 -5.57
CA LEU A 49 -14.67 6.49 -6.45
C LEU A 49 -14.35 6.65 -7.95
N ARG A 50 -13.23 7.29 -8.31
CA ARG A 50 -12.74 7.49 -9.68
C ARG A 50 -11.99 6.30 -10.29
N TYR A 51 -11.56 5.34 -9.49
CA TYR A 51 -10.86 4.11 -9.89
C TYR A 51 -11.83 2.97 -10.16
N ALA A 52 -12.99 2.95 -9.48
CA ALA A 52 -14.15 2.17 -9.94
C ALA A 52 -14.60 2.62 -11.35
N GLU A 53 -14.31 3.87 -11.72
CA GLU A 53 -14.48 4.41 -13.07
C GLU A 53 -13.27 4.15 -13.98
N MET A 54 -12.15 3.59 -13.50
CA MET A 54 -10.99 3.24 -14.32
C MET A 54 -11.17 1.83 -14.87
N SER A 55 -11.53 1.73 -16.15
CA SER A 55 -11.49 0.50 -16.92
C SER A 55 -10.62 0.69 -18.16
N GLU A 56 -10.13 -0.40 -18.75
CA GLU A 56 -9.47 -0.34 -20.06
C GLU A 56 -10.41 0.28 -21.12
N GLU A 57 -11.72 0.00 -21.03
CA GLU A 57 -12.75 0.63 -21.86
C GLU A 57 -12.83 2.17 -21.69
N LYS A 58 -12.39 2.70 -20.55
CA LYS A 58 -12.37 4.14 -20.24
C LYS A 58 -10.97 4.77 -20.37
N GLY A 59 -9.99 4.03 -20.90
CA GLY A 59 -8.63 4.55 -21.14
C GLY A 59 -7.83 4.88 -19.88
N LEU A 60 -8.26 4.37 -18.72
CA LEU A 60 -7.60 4.60 -17.44
C LEU A 60 -7.14 3.26 -16.89
N HIS A 61 -5.84 3.01 -16.96
CA HIS A 61 -5.24 1.74 -16.56
C HIS A 61 -5.09 1.67 -15.03
N PRO A 62 -5.74 0.72 -14.34
CA PRO A 62 -5.44 0.50 -12.93
C PRO A 62 -3.96 0.10 -12.77
N PRO A 63 -3.22 0.60 -11.76
CA PRO A 63 -1.89 0.11 -11.43
C PRO A 63 -1.78 -1.41 -11.52
N THR A 64 -0.91 -1.85 -12.43
CA THR A 64 -0.62 -3.24 -12.72
C THR A 64 0.11 -3.92 -11.56
N ILE A 65 0.84 -3.14 -10.75
CA ILE A 65 1.62 -3.60 -9.61
C ILE A 65 0.85 -3.29 -8.31
N ALA A 66 0.64 -4.31 -7.48
CA ALA A 66 0.13 -4.11 -6.12
C ALA A 66 1.28 -3.57 -5.24
N PHE A 67 1.02 -2.53 -4.46
CA PHE A 67 2.03 -1.84 -3.64
C PHE A 67 1.49 -1.58 -2.24
N LEU A 68 2.33 -1.28 -1.26
CA LEU A 68 1.91 -0.82 0.08
C LEU A 68 2.24 0.66 0.25
N ILE A 69 1.44 1.39 1.04
CA ILE A 69 1.77 2.74 1.45
C ILE A 69 2.39 2.72 2.85
N LEU A 70 3.62 3.18 2.93
CA LEU A 70 4.38 3.30 4.17
C LEU A 70 4.36 4.73 4.70
N ARG A 71 4.46 4.85 6.01
CA ARG A 71 4.77 6.11 6.69
C ARG A 71 5.96 5.89 7.61
N PRO A 72 6.96 6.79 7.63
CA PRO A 72 8.00 6.75 8.63
C PRO A 72 7.41 6.86 10.04
N ILE A 73 7.92 6.05 10.96
CA ILE A 73 7.56 6.14 12.37
C ILE A 73 8.20 7.40 12.95
N THR A 74 7.41 8.13 13.74
CA THR A 74 7.84 9.35 14.42
C THR A 74 7.71 9.19 15.93
N THR A 75 8.23 10.14 16.70
CA THR A 75 8.07 10.17 18.16
C THR A 75 6.63 10.37 18.63
N ASP A 76 5.71 10.77 17.73
CA ASP A 76 4.28 10.84 18.04
C ASP A 76 3.59 9.49 17.86
N ASP A 77 4.27 8.47 17.36
CA ASP A 77 3.70 7.15 17.09
C ASP A 77 4.10 6.15 18.17
N VAL A 78 3.11 5.45 18.72
CA VAL A 78 3.33 4.42 19.75
C VAL A 78 2.73 3.09 19.30
N LEU A 79 3.47 2.02 19.57
CA LEU A 79 3.03 0.66 19.30
C LEU A 79 2.21 0.13 20.49
N ILE A 80 1.01 -0.35 20.20
CA ILE A 80 0.08 -0.87 21.20
C ILE A 80 -0.44 -2.24 20.81
N GLU A 81 -0.69 -3.07 21.82
CA GLU A 81 -1.23 -4.42 21.66
C GLU A 81 -2.75 -4.41 21.78
N HIS A 82 -3.41 -5.24 20.99
CA HIS A 82 -4.85 -5.40 21.04
C HIS A 82 -5.27 -6.87 20.97
N GLU A 83 -6.46 -7.17 21.50
CA GLU A 83 -7.03 -8.52 21.55
C GLU A 83 -7.58 -8.99 20.20
N GLY A 84 -7.62 -8.11 19.19
CA GLY A 84 -8.09 -8.41 17.84
C GLY A 84 -9.32 -7.59 17.47
N PHE A 85 -9.64 -7.51 16.19
CA PHE A 85 -10.79 -6.76 15.70
C PHE A 85 -12.06 -7.63 15.72
N GLU A 86 -13.17 -7.02 16.12
CA GLU A 86 -14.51 -7.57 16.02
C GLU A 86 -15.44 -6.63 15.26
N CYS A 87 -16.34 -7.18 14.45
CA CYS A 87 -17.42 -6.45 13.78
C CYS A 87 -18.75 -6.75 14.47
N ALA A 88 -19.54 -5.71 14.75
CA ALA A 88 -20.89 -5.86 15.29
C ALA A 88 -21.95 -5.35 14.30
N GLY A 89 -22.91 -6.24 13.96
CA GLY A 89 -24.16 -5.89 13.27
C GLY A 89 -24.05 -5.76 11.75
N SER A 90 -25.20 -5.55 11.10
CA SER A 90 -25.33 -5.40 9.64
C SER A 90 -24.69 -4.12 9.06
N MET A 91 -24.30 -3.19 9.92
CA MET A 91 -23.55 -1.98 9.58
C MET A 91 -22.18 -2.05 10.24
N ALA A 92 -21.26 -2.79 9.63
CA ALA A 92 -19.97 -3.18 10.19
C ALA A 92 -19.15 -1.99 10.74
N ARG A 93 -19.17 -1.78 12.06
CA ARG A 93 -18.15 -1.02 12.77
C ARG A 93 -17.17 -2.02 13.37
N ALA A 94 -15.99 -2.12 12.78
CA ALA A 94 -14.91 -2.94 13.32
C ALA A 94 -14.22 -2.18 14.46
N SER A 95 -14.00 -2.84 15.60
CA SER A 95 -13.22 -2.30 16.71
C SER A 95 -12.37 -3.37 17.38
N ALA A 96 -11.22 -2.99 17.91
CA ALA A 96 -10.36 -3.87 18.69
C ALA A 96 -10.19 -3.37 20.12
N ARG A 97 -10.24 -4.27 21.10
CA ARG A 97 -9.94 -3.95 22.50
C ARG A 97 -8.44 -3.89 22.70
N VAL A 98 -7.96 -2.81 23.31
CA VAL A 98 -6.56 -2.70 23.75
C VAL A 98 -6.35 -3.61 24.95
N THR A 99 -5.23 -4.33 25.01
CA THR A 99 -4.93 -5.19 26.17
C THR A 99 -4.82 -4.36 27.44
N ASP A 100 -5.24 -4.91 28.58
CA ASP A 100 -5.20 -4.18 29.85
C ASP A 100 -3.77 -3.73 30.21
N GLU A 101 -2.76 -4.52 29.85
CA GLU A 101 -1.34 -4.17 30.01
C GLU A 101 -0.93 -2.99 29.10
N ALA A 102 -1.30 -3.00 27.82
CA ALA A 102 -0.98 -1.91 26.90
C ALA A 102 -1.72 -0.62 27.29
N ASP A 103 -2.96 -0.69 27.74
CA ASP A 103 -3.73 0.47 28.20
C ASP A 103 -3.13 1.06 29.50
N ALA A 104 -2.73 0.20 30.44
CA ALA A 104 -2.02 0.63 31.65
C ALA A 104 -0.66 1.28 31.33
N ARG A 105 0.09 0.70 30.38
CA ARG A 105 1.36 1.26 29.88
C ARG A 105 1.15 2.65 29.28
N LEU A 106 0.17 2.78 28.38
CA LEU A 106 -0.18 4.04 27.74
C LEU A 106 -0.60 5.11 28.76
N LYS A 107 -1.36 4.71 29.79
CA LYS A 107 -1.75 5.61 30.87
C LYS A 107 -0.55 6.11 31.66
N ARG A 108 0.40 5.23 31.97
CA ARG A 108 1.61 5.57 32.73
C ARG A 108 2.54 6.48 31.94
N GLU A 109 2.76 6.19 30.65
CA GLU A 109 3.76 6.87 29.82
C GLU A 109 3.23 8.14 29.16
N HIS A 110 1.93 8.19 28.85
CA HIS A 110 1.32 9.28 28.09
C HIS A 110 0.07 9.89 28.75
N GLY A 111 -0.32 9.41 29.93
CA GLY A 111 -1.48 9.93 30.66
C GLY A 111 -2.83 9.62 30.02
N ARG A 112 -2.92 8.61 29.15
CA ARG A 112 -4.12 8.31 28.35
C ARG A 112 -4.55 6.85 28.46
N THR A 113 -5.87 6.66 28.42
CA THR A 113 -6.51 5.34 28.25
C THR A 113 -7.30 5.38 26.95
N VAL A 114 -7.30 4.29 26.22
CA VAL A 114 -7.93 4.15 24.90
C VAL A 114 -9.08 3.17 24.98
N GLY A 115 -8.87 2.01 25.60
CA GLY A 115 -9.83 0.91 25.71
C GLY A 115 -10.17 0.22 24.39
N TRP A 116 -10.61 0.97 23.38
CA TRP A 116 -11.03 0.47 22.07
C TRP A 116 -10.46 1.28 20.91
N LEU A 117 -10.09 0.59 19.83
CA LEU A 117 -9.52 1.15 18.61
C LEU A 117 -10.42 0.90 17.41
N ALA A 118 -10.62 1.91 16.58
CA ALA A 118 -11.12 1.74 15.22
C ALA A 118 -9.95 1.44 14.25
N PRO A 119 -10.18 0.71 13.14
CA PRO A 119 -9.14 0.41 12.15
C PRO A 119 -8.67 1.64 11.37
N GLY A 120 -9.27 2.83 11.51
CA GLY A 120 -8.80 4.01 10.79
C GLY A 120 -8.77 3.80 9.27
N ARG A 121 -7.59 3.96 8.66
CA ARG A 121 -7.35 3.70 7.24
C ARG A 121 -6.39 2.52 6.97
N THR A 122 -6.01 1.80 8.02
CA THR A 122 -5.09 0.66 7.88
C THR A 122 -5.80 -0.55 7.25
N PRO A 123 -5.09 -1.37 6.47
CA PRO A 123 -5.58 -2.60 5.85
C PRO A 123 -5.73 -3.77 6.85
N VAL A 124 -6.28 -3.47 8.02
CA VAL A 124 -6.64 -4.46 9.03
C VAL A 124 -7.69 -5.42 8.44
N ILE A 125 -7.56 -6.70 8.83
CA ILE A 125 -8.38 -7.82 8.37
C ILE A 125 -9.88 -7.49 8.36
N GLU A 126 -10.57 -7.88 7.28
CA GLU A 126 -12.02 -7.93 7.24
C GLU A 126 -12.51 -8.86 8.37
N ALA A 127 -13.09 -8.28 9.41
CA ALA A 127 -13.68 -9.06 10.49
C ALA A 127 -14.95 -9.75 9.94
N SER A 128 -14.76 -10.96 9.44
CA SER A 128 -15.77 -11.84 8.82
C SER A 128 -16.80 -12.37 9.83
N ASN A 129 -16.71 -11.94 11.09
CA ASN A 129 -17.61 -12.25 12.18
C ASN A 129 -18.81 -11.27 12.29
N VAL A 130 -19.16 -10.58 11.21
CA VAL A 130 -20.22 -9.53 11.12
C VAL A 130 -21.57 -9.94 11.73
N ASN A 131 -21.82 -11.25 11.88
CA ASN A 131 -23.02 -11.79 12.51
C ASN A 131 -22.77 -12.71 13.73
N ALA A 132 -21.53 -12.84 14.22
CA ALA A 132 -21.25 -13.62 15.43
C ALA A 132 -21.96 -12.98 16.64
N GLY A 133 -22.69 -13.79 17.39
CA GLY A 133 -23.58 -13.37 18.46
C GLY A 133 -25.04 -13.75 18.20
N SER A 134 -25.95 -12.80 18.39
CA SER A 134 -27.41 -13.01 18.45
C SER A 134 -28.04 -13.66 17.22
N THR A 135 -27.47 -13.46 16.04
CA THR A 135 -28.06 -13.95 14.77
C THR A 135 -27.76 -15.43 14.52
N TRP A 136 -26.62 -15.95 15.00
CA TRP A 136 -26.18 -17.34 14.74
C TRP A 136 -25.85 -18.14 16.00
N GLY A 137 -25.97 -17.56 17.20
CA GLY A 137 -25.63 -18.21 18.47
C GLY A 137 -24.13 -18.51 18.64
N ILE A 138 -23.27 -17.94 17.79
CA ILE A 138 -21.82 -18.17 17.82
C ILE A 138 -21.17 -17.14 18.75
N ALA A 139 -20.29 -17.58 19.64
CA ALA A 139 -19.51 -16.68 20.48
C ALA A 139 -18.72 -15.69 19.61
N ARG A 140 -18.80 -14.38 19.95
CA ARG A 140 -17.90 -13.38 19.35
C ARG A 140 -16.47 -13.77 19.69
N LYS A 141 -15.66 -13.98 18.67
CA LYS A 141 -14.23 -14.22 18.81
C LYS A 141 -13.51 -13.05 18.15
N PRO A 142 -12.66 -12.31 18.88
CA PRO A 142 -11.74 -11.37 18.30
C PRO A 142 -10.91 -12.07 17.25
N LEU A 143 -10.75 -11.43 16.09
CA LEU A 143 -9.90 -11.95 15.04
C LEU A 143 -8.53 -11.26 15.14
N THR A 144 -7.49 -12.11 15.18
CA THR A 144 -6.08 -11.72 14.99
C THR A 144 -5.60 -10.68 16.01
N PRO A 145 -5.33 -11.09 17.26
CA PRO A 145 -4.59 -10.23 18.18
C PRO A 145 -3.24 -9.85 17.58
N GLY A 146 -2.74 -8.68 17.93
CA GLY A 146 -1.54 -8.17 17.31
C GLY A 146 -1.15 -6.81 17.82
N THR A 147 -0.24 -6.18 17.09
CA THR A 147 0.30 -4.86 17.43
C THR A 147 0.00 -3.85 16.33
N VAL A 148 -0.28 -2.62 16.74
CA VAL A 148 -0.65 -1.52 15.83
C VAL A 148 -0.03 -0.23 16.30
N TYR A 149 0.26 0.66 15.36
CA TYR A 149 0.65 2.02 15.66
C TYR A 149 -0.55 2.93 15.82
N VAL A 150 -0.52 3.76 16.85
CA VAL A 150 -1.44 4.89 17.02
C VAL A 150 -0.66 6.18 17.18
N SER A 151 -1.24 7.27 16.69
CA SER A 151 -0.69 8.61 16.87
C SER A 151 -1.15 9.19 18.21
N LEU A 152 -0.20 9.62 19.04
CA LEU A 152 -0.45 10.29 20.30
C LEU A 152 -1.21 11.60 20.09
N SER A 153 -0.97 12.35 19.00
CA SER A 153 -1.77 13.52 18.66
C SER A 153 -3.23 13.17 18.37
N ASP A 154 -3.49 12.11 17.60
CA ASP A 154 -4.85 11.59 17.40
C ASP A 154 -5.52 11.21 18.73
N LEU A 155 -4.81 10.52 19.63
CA LEU A 155 -5.33 10.18 20.96
C LEU A 155 -5.61 11.42 21.82
N ARG A 156 -4.76 12.45 21.77
CA ARG A 156 -4.98 13.71 22.49
C ARG A 156 -6.26 14.42 22.03
N GLU A 157 -6.60 14.28 20.76
CA GLU A 157 -7.83 14.80 20.14
C GLU A 157 -9.05 13.87 20.32
N GLY A 158 -8.90 12.76 21.06
CA GLY A 158 -9.99 11.79 21.29
C GLY A 158 -10.29 10.89 20.09
N ARG A 159 -9.37 10.81 19.11
CA ARG A 159 -9.48 9.93 17.94
C ARG A 159 -8.78 8.61 18.22
N ASN A 160 -9.53 7.63 18.72
CA ASN A 160 -9.01 6.29 18.99
C ASN A 160 -9.02 5.42 17.71
N ARG A 161 -8.03 5.62 16.85
CA ARG A 161 -7.92 4.89 15.58
C ARG A 161 -6.49 4.44 15.30
N VAL A 162 -6.35 3.31 14.62
CA VAL A 162 -5.07 2.82 14.14
C VAL A 162 -4.54 3.70 13.01
N THR A 163 -3.25 3.99 13.07
CA THR A 163 -2.51 4.76 12.07
C THR A 163 -1.72 3.87 11.10
N GLY A 164 -1.28 2.70 11.56
CA GLY A 164 -0.62 1.70 10.72
C GLY A 164 -0.30 0.42 11.49
N ILE A 165 0.28 -0.56 10.80
CA ILE A 165 0.72 -1.84 11.37
C ILE A 165 2.24 -2.03 11.15
N PRO A 166 2.94 -2.79 12.01
CA PRO A 166 4.38 -2.96 11.89
C PRO A 166 4.80 -3.97 10.81
N ASP A 167 3.94 -4.92 10.46
CA ASP A 167 4.28 -6.12 9.71
C ASP A 167 3.16 -6.54 8.74
N LEU A 168 3.46 -7.55 7.92
CA LEU A 168 2.54 -8.08 6.92
C LEU A 168 1.54 -9.09 7.51
N GLU A 169 1.85 -9.70 8.65
CA GLU A 169 0.99 -10.73 9.27
C GLU A 169 -0.43 -10.25 9.57
N PRO A 170 -0.65 -9.00 10.03
CA PRO A 170 -1.98 -8.47 10.28
C PRO A 170 -2.74 -8.03 9.02
N LEU A 171 -2.14 -8.15 7.82
CA LEU A 171 -2.84 -7.86 6.57
C LEU A 171 -3.85 -8.95 6.23
N ASP A 172 -4.96 -8.54 5.61
CA ASP A 172 -5.94 -9.48 5.05
C ASP A 172 -5.23 -10.50 4.12
N PRO A 173 -5.43 -11.82 4.31
CA PRO A 173 -4.81 -12.85 3.49
C PRO A 173 -5.14 -12.75 2.00
N ARG A 174 -6.31 -12.19 1.66
CA ARG A 174 -6.62 -11.86 0.27
C ARG A 174 -5.62 -10.82 -0.20
N ILE A 175 -5.36 -9.75 0.58
CA ILE A 175 -4.50 -8.61 0.17
C ILE A 175 -3.11 -9.16 -0.09
N LEU A 176 -2.57 -9.92 0.86
CA LEU A 176 -1.33 -10.67 0.72
C LEU A 176 -1.36 -11.57 -0.53
N GLY A 177 -2.41 -12.38 -0.69
CA GLY A 177 -2.59 -13.23 -1.86
C GLY A 177 -2.61 -12.48 -3.19
N SER A 178 -3.10 -11.24 -3.22
CA SER A 178 -3.09 -10.38 -4.42
C SER A 178 -1.71 -9.77 -4.69
N LEU A 179 -0.98 -9.41 -3.63
CA LEU A 179 0.40 -8.94 -3.69
C LEU A 179 1.31 -10.07 -4.22
N TYR A 180 1.12 -11.30 -3.74
CA TYR A 180 1.89 -12.47 -4.18
C TYR A 180 1.47 -13.03 -5.55
N ARG A 181 0.17 -13.12 -5.88
CA ARG A 181 -0.29 -13.73 -7.16
C ARG A 181 0.14 -12.94 -8.39
N ARG A 182 0.25 -11.61 -8.29
CA ARG A 182 0.72 -10.75 -9.40
C ARG A 182 2.21 -10.92 -9.72
N ARG A 183 2.96 -11.65 -8.88
CA ARG A 183 4.36 -12.04 -9.11
C ARG A 183 4.49 -13.23 -10.06
N VAL A 184 3.47 -14.09 -10.16
CA VAL A 184 3.57 -15.41 -10.83
C VAL A 184 2.96 -15.41 -12.23
N ALA A 185 2.24 -14.36 -12.64
CA ALA A 185 1.88 -14.24 -14.05
C ALA A 185 3.20 -14.08 -14.84
N PRO A 186 3.60 -15.06 -15.67
CA PRO A 186 4.74 -14.86 -16.55
C PRO A 186 4.38 -13.63 -17.37
N ALA A 187 5.30 -12.65 -17.44
CA ALA A 187 5.23 -11.68 -18.50
C ALA A 187 5.12 -12.50 -19.79
N ALA A 188 3.92 -12.57 -20.39
CA ALA A 188 3.75 -13.14 -21.69
C ALA A 188 4.79 -12.43 -22.55
N SER A 189 5.80 -13.19 -22.95
CA SER A 189 6.97 -12.69 -23.65
C SER A 189 6.47 -11.89 -24.85
N ARG A 190 6.38 -10.57 -24.70
CA ARG A 190 6.40 -9.67 -25.85
C ARG A 190 7.82 -9.80 -26.38
N ARG A 191 8.04 -10.82 -27.21
CA ARG A 191 9.13 -10.85 -28.17
C ARG A 191 9.04 -9.54 -28.92
N ILE A 192 9.90 -8.60 -28.55
CA ILE A 192 10.23 -7.49 -29.43
C ILE A 192 10.92 -8.17 -30.62
N SER A 193 10.14 -8.38 -31.67
CA SER A 193 10.64 -8.79 -32.97
C SER A 193 11.50 -7.65 -33.50
N THR A 194 12.78 -7.64 -33.14
CA THR A 194 13.80 -6.93 -33.92
C THR A 194 14.14 -7.75 -35.15
N ASP A 195 13.17 -7.93 -36.05
CA ASP A 195 13.49 -8.37 -37.40
C ASP A 195 13.81 -7.13 -38.25
N ARG A 196 15.05 -6.66 -38.07
CA ARG A 196 15.77 -5.89 -39.08
C ARG A 196 16.94 -6.74 -39.53
N SER A 197 16.70 -7.70 -40.40
CA SER A 197 17.76 -8.34 -41.18
C SER A 197 17.78 -7.82 -42.61
N ARG A 198 18.88 -7.12 -42.90
CA ARG A 198 19.36 -6.65 -44.20
C ARG A 198 19.46 -7.78 -45.26
N ARG A 199 19.03 -7.47 -46.48
CA ARG A 199 19.66 -7.80 -47.78
C ARG A 199 19.44 -6.56 -48.65
N GLY A 200 20.40 -5.80 -49.20
CA GLY A 200 21.69 -6.13 -49.81
C GLY A 200 21.45 -6.81 -51.17
N GLY A 201 21.64 -6.24 -52.35
CA GLY A 201 22.19 -4.95 -52.81
C GLY A 201 22.25 -4.92 -54.36
N ARG A 202 23.04 -3.96 -54.91
CA ARG A 202 23.46 -3.75 -56.33
C ARG A 202 22.39 -3.14 -57.26
N GLY A 203 22.66 -2.16 -58.12
CA GLY A 203 23.88 -1.42 -58.46
C GLY A 203 23.63 -0.54 -59.72
N GLU A 204 24.32 0.61 -59.77
CA GLU A 204 24.76 1.39 -60.96
C GLU A 204 23.75 2.14 -61.87
N PRO A 205 24.19 3.11 -62.71
CA PRO A 205 25.19 4.17 -62.47
C PRO A 205 24.75 5.57 -62.98
N ALA A 206 25.69 6.52 -62.88
CA ALA A 206 25.61 7.98 -63.06
C ALA A 206 25.16 8.52 -64.42
N THR A 207 24.59 9.74 -64.41
CA THR A 207 24.85 10.76 -65.45
C THR A 207 24.81 12.18 -64.89
N SER A 208 25.73 12.99 -65.43
CA SER A 208 26.08 14.37 -65.13
C SER A 208 25.19 15.42 -65.84
N ARG A 209 25.52 16.70 -65.59
CA ARG A 209 25.07 18.01 -66.14
C ARG A 209 24.22 18.78 -65.11
N GLY A 210 24.50 20.02 -64.72
CA GLY A 210 25.34 21.08 -65.28
C GLY A 210 24.53 22.39 -65.25
N ASN A 211 25.20 23.51 -64.97
CA ASN A 211 24.78 24.93 -65.01
C ASN A 211 24.01 25.47 -63.77
N VAL A 212 24.53 26.44 -63.01
CA VAL A 212 24.91 27.84 -63.32
C VAL A 212 23.68 28.68 -63.70
N SER A 213 23.23 29.57 -62.80
CA SER A 213 23.29 31.02 -63.01
C SER A 213 22.51 31.79 -61.93
N GLN A 214 23.10 32.93 -61.56
CA GLN A 214 22.60 34.02 -60.74
C GLN A 214 21.33 34.69 -61.25
N ARG A 215 20.80 35.59 -60.39
CA ARG A 215 19.89 36.75 -60.57
C ARG A 215 18.57 36.53 -59.83
N SER A 216 18.06 37.41 -58.99
CA SER A 216 18.47 38.74 -58.50
C SER A 216 17.78 38.96 -57.14
#